data_AF-A0A8C1AHX5-F1
#
_entry.id   AF-A0A8C1AHX5-F1
#
_cell.length_a   1.000
_cell.length_b   1.000
_cell.length_c   1.000
_cell.angle_alpha   90.00
_cell.angle_beta   90.00
_cell.angle_gamma   90.00
#
_symmetry.space_group_name_H-M   'P 1'
#
loop_
_entity.id
_entity.type
_entity.pdbx_description
1 polymer ?
#
loop_
_entity_poly.entity_id
_entity_poly.type
_entity_poly.pdbx_seq_one_letter_code
_entity_poly.pdbx_strand_id
1 'polypeptide(L)'
;MYNNNSSSSAPSSSSSSSEAGDTRSSVFSRGEPLRQPRTSPPVSDSSAGTGTRCHISRSRASQTCSVGEMSESRSPIPSGHNSSTAADTLVKISKLSAAAPEFVPGCCSSFQDDVYSDESEGYYAEPSLADFVQEFVSHLNSSPGSFESEIDYITDMLNSCITTEEILQELVELIYVQSTSIPNFAYTGARLCNHLSHHIRLSPASGNFRQLLLQRCRTEYEQREQAVRGDPDTQKRFHSYVLFLGELYLNLEIKSGKDTPGRANILLGALKDLLNTLCSHPDDPNLMCAIKLLKLSGSILEDTWKEKGQSDMDEVIKKIEDVLLDAKCSRDVKQMLLKLVELRSSNWGRVHTAAVSSDATPDNDPNYFMNEPTFYTADGTPFTAADPEYSDKYQEILDREDCFPDAYEEDGNDSFCSDEDEMDPEIEEAFERFCMESDARRKK
;
A
#
# COMPACT_ATOMS: atom_id res chain seq x y z
N MET A 1 38.12 -46.46 -14.79
CA MET A 1 39.39 -46.82 -14.12
C MET A 1 40.35 -45.63 -14.23
N TYR A 2 41.33 -45.57 -13.33
CA TYR A 2 42.48 -44.66 -13.18
C TYR A 2 42.99 -43.81 -14.36
N ASN A 3 43.77 -42.72 -14.18
CA ASN A 3 43.92 -41.69 -13.10
C ASN A 3 45.07 -40.74 -13.51
N ASN A 4 45.11 -39.47 -13.02
CA ASN A 4 46.32 -38.62 -12.94
C ASN A 4 46.99 -38.25 -14.30
N ASN A 5 47.95 -37.31 -14.47
CA ASN A 5 48.54 -36.15 -13.76
C ASN A 5 49.36 -35.34 -14.84
N SER A 6 49.82 -34.09 -14.72
CA SER A 6 49.67 -32.95 -13.78
C SER A 6 50.31 -31.68 -14.41
N SER A 7 50.33 -30.57 -13.66
CA SER A 7 51.28 -29.43 -13.73
C SER A 7 51.05 -28.37 -14.83
N SER A 8 50.79 -27.07 -14.55
CA SER A 8 51.21 -26.08 -13.52
C SER A 8 52.40 -25.20 -13.94
N SER A 9 52.16 -23.89 -14.08
CA SER A 9 53.17 -22.83 -13.86
C SER A 9 52.50 -21.44 -13.83
N ALA A 10 52.91 -20.59 -12.88
CA ALA A 10 52.64 -19.16 -12.85
C ALA A 10 53.95 -18.41 -12.56
N PRO A 11 54.07 -17.11 -12.90
CA PRO A 11 55.15 -16.24 -12.40
C PRO A 11 54.62 -15.17 -11.42
N SER A 12 55.49 -14.66 -10.56
CA SER A 12 55.16 -13.67 -9.53
C SER A 12 56.19 -12.53 -9.44
N SER A 13 55.69 -11.34 -9.07
CA SER A 13 56.37 -10.27 -8.31
C SER A 13 57.73 -9.70 -8.76
N SER A 14 57.78 -8.38 -8.94
CA SER A 14 58.95 -7.55 -8.61
C SER A 14 58.52 -6.15 -8.18
N SER A 15 59.16 -5.57 -7.17
CA SER A 15 58.78 -4.32 -6.50
C SER A 15 59.72 -3.14 -6.81
N SER A 16 59.25 -1.90 -6.56
CA SER A 16 60.12 -0.73 -6.42
C SER A 16 59.45 0.36 -5.56
N SER A 17 60.17 0.86 -4.55
CA SER A 17 59.74 1.92 -3.62
C SER A 17 60.63 3.16 -3.73
N SER A 18 60.12 4.33 -3.34
CA SER A 18 60.91 5.56 -3.09
C SER A 18 60.08 6.55 -2.25
N GLU A 19 60.74 7.28 -1.35
CA GLU A 19 60.12 8.19 -0.37
C GLU A 19 60.48 9.66 -0.61
N ALA A 20 59.51 10.56 -0.41
CA ALA A 20 59.64 11.94 0.09
C ALA A 20 58.23 12.57 0.14
N GLY A 21 57.79 13.36 1.13
CA GLY A 21 58.46 13.76 2.38
C GLY A 21 58.76 15.26 2.45
N ASP A 22 57.79 16.07 2.92
CA ASP A 22 57.98 16.99 4.05
C ASP A 22 56.61 17.50 4.59
N THR A 23 56.65 18.40 5.57
CA THR A 23 55.67 18.62 6.62
C THR A 23 55.02 20.01 6.60
N ARG A 24 53.81 20.11 7.17
CA ARG A 24 53.39 21.27 7.98
C ARG A 24 52.23 20.92 8.92
N SER A 25 52.19 21.60 10.07
CA SER A 25 51.48 21.17 11.28
C SER A 25 50.51 22.20 11.85
N SER A 26 49.55 21.74 12.67
CA SER A 26 48.61 22.56 13.47
C SER A 26 47.49 23.22 12.62
N VAL A 27 46.28 23.48 13.13
CA VAL A 27 45.85 23.72 14.52
C VAL A 27 44.57 22.95 14.89
N PHE A 28 44.52 22.42 16.12
CA PHE A 28 43.30 21.91 16.78
C PHE A 28 42.34 23.05 17.13
N SER A 29 41.03 22.94 16.84
CA SER A 29 39.98 23.69 17.56
C SER A 29 38.57 23.11 17.36
N ARG A 30 37.94 22.79 18.50
CA ARG A 30 36.49 22.69 18.81
C ARG A 30 35.48 22.35 17.70
N GLY A 31 34.69 21.30 17.94
CA GLY A 31 33.37 21.15 17.33
C GLY A 31 32.33 22.13 17.92
N GLU A 32 31.24 22.33 17.19
CA GLU A 32 30.02 23.01 17.62
C GLU A 32 28.77 22.14 17.34
N PRO A 33 27.62 22.39 18.01
CA PRO A 33 26.59 21.37 18.18
C PRO A 33 25.67 21.13 16.97
N LEU A 34 24.94 20.01 17.06
CA LEU A 34 23.78 19.68 16.22
C LEU A 34 22.78 20.85 16.18
N ARG A 35 22.36 21.27 14.98
CA ARG A 35 21.40 22.37 14.82
C ARG A 35 19.99 21.93 15.20
N GLN A 36 19.45 22.54 16.25
CA GLN A 36 18.02 22.47 16.58
C GLN A 36 17.14 23.03 15.43
N PRO A 37 15.90 22.54 15.26
CA PRO A 37 14.98 23.02 14.24
C PRO A 37 14.59 24.49 14.50
N ARG A 38 14.84 25.37 13.53
CA ARG A 38 14.48 26.79 13.65
C ARG A 38 13.00 27.01 13.38
N THR A 39 12.26 27.32 14.43
CA THR A 39 10.94 27.96 14.35
C THR A 39 11.07 29.45 13.99
N SER A 40 9.96 30.03 13.54
CA SER A 40 9.73 31.46 13.25
C SER A 40 10.41 32.06 11.98
N PRO A 41 9.64 32.73 11.10
CA PRO A 41 10.17 33.44 9.92
C PRO A 41 10.64 34.88 10.26
N PRO A 42 11.45 35.52 9.39
CA PRO A 42 11.83 36.92 9.56
C PRO A 42 10.66 37.88 9.24
N VAL A 43 10.56 38.96 10.01
CA VAL A 43 9.64 40.08 9.78
C VAL A 43 10.25 41.04 8.74
N SER A 44 9.42 41.71 7.94
CA SER A 44 9.82 42.85 7.12
C SER A 44 8.63 43.81 6.95
N ASP A 45 8.82 45.06 7.36
CA ASP A 45 7.76 46.06 7.45
C ASP A 45 7.52 46.82 6.14
N SER A 46 6.24 47.18 5.92
CA SER A 46 5.75 48.25 5.06
C SER A 46 5.93 48.13 3.52
N SER A 47 4.95 48.52 2.68
CA SER A 47 3.55 48.90 2.95
C SER A 47 2.71 48.97 1.66
N ALA A 48 1.38 49.07 1.83
CA ALA A 48 0.33 49.35 0.82
C ALA A 48 0.03 48.24 -0.22
N GLY A 49 -1.27 47.87 -0.34
CA GLY A 49 -1.70 46.81 -1.29
C GLY A 49 -3.15 46.30 -1.21
N THR A 50 -3.96 46.73 -0.22
CA THR A 50 -5.44 46.57 -0.13
C THR A 50 -5.99 45.13 -0.16
N GLY A 51 -6.45 44.63 1.00
CA GLY A 51 -7.26 43.40 1.11
C GLY A 51 -8.72 43.56 0.67
N THR A 52 -9.60 42.57 0.82
CA THR A 52 -9.46 41.31 1.60
C THR A 52 -10.20 40.15 0.93
N ARG A 53 -9.71 38.93 1.18
CA ARG A 53 -10.15 37.65 0.62
C ARG A 53 -11.38 37.06 1.34
N CYS A 54 -12.24 36.35 0.61
CA CYS A 54 -13.36 35.58 1.18
C CYS A 54 -12.89 34.40 2.05
N HIS A 55 -13.57 34.16 3.17
CA HIS A 55 -13.76 32.90 3.91
C HIS A 55 -14.87 33.20 4.97
N ILE A 56 -15.73 32.29 5.46
CA ILE A 56 -15.63 30.82 5.61
C ILE A 56 -17.07 30.19 5.77
N SER A 57 -17.16 28.86 5.90
CA SER A 57 -18.29 28.07 6.49
C SER A 57 -19.54 27.62 5.68
N ARG A 58 -19.64 26.28 5.58
CA ARG A 58 -20.73 25.38 6.06
C ARG A 58 -21.87 24.85 5.15
N SER A 59 -22.10 23.55 5.38
CA SER A 59 -23.36 22.77 5.39
C SER A 59 -24.20 22.53 4.12
N ARG A 60 -24.20 21.25 3.70
CA ARG A 60 -25.36 20.34 3.66
C ARG A 60 -26.69 20.98 3.20
N ALA A 61 -26.99 20.89 1.90
CA ALA A 61 -28.28 21.27 1.33
C ALA A 61 -29.13 20.03 0.99
N SER A 62 -30.28 19.89 1.65
CA SER A 62 -31.40 19.09 1.14
C SER A 62 -32.21 19.94 0.17
N GLN A 63 -32.71 19.37 -0.93
CA GLN A 63 -33.32 20.14 -2.02
C GLN A 63 -34.86 19.98 -2.04
N THR A 64 -35.60 21.09 -1.96
CA THR A 64 -37.08 21.10 -1.94
C THR A 64 -37.70 22.16 -2.86
N CYS A 65 -38.40 21.70 -3.89
CA CYS A 65 -39.63 22.21 -4.52
C CYS A 65 -40.01 23.73 -4.52
N SER A 66 -39.98 24.31 -5.74
CA SER A 66 -41.18 24.80 -6.48
C SER A 66 -41.76 26.25 -6.35
N VAL A 67 -42.34 26.71 -7.48
CA VAL A 67 -43.27 27.86 -7.73
C VAL A 67 -42.66 29.29 -7.58
N GLY A 68 -42.95 30.34 -8.37
CA GLY A 68 -43.80 30.62 -9.57
C GLY A 68 -43.54 32.08 -10.05
N GLU A 69 -44.23 32.74 -10.99
CA GLU A 69 -45.36 32.39 -11.91
C GLU A 69 -44.97 32.72 -13.39
N MET A 70 -45.56 33.57 -14.27
CA MET A 70 -46.76 34.46 -14.32
C MET A 70 -47.16 34.74 -15.81
N SER A 71 -48.19 35.57 -16.11
CA SER A 71 -48.67 35.94 -17.48
C SER A 71 -49.43 37.31 -17.44
N GLU A 72 -49.99 37.96 -18.49
CA GLU A 72 -50.36 37.63 -19.90
C GLU A 72 -50.44 38.95 -20.75
N SER A 73 -50.96 38.90 -21.99
CA SER A 73 -51.58 39.97 -22.83
C SER A 73 -50.64 40.75 -23.79
N ARG A 74 -51.02 41.11 -25.03
CA ARG A 74 -52.31 40.98 -25.79
C ARG A 74 -52.10 40.95 -27.34
N SER A 75 -53.13 40.54 -28.10
CA SER A 75 -53.22 40.26 -29.57
C SER A 75 -53.27 41.52 -30.50
N PRO A 76 -53.48 41.47 -31.87
CA PRO A 76 -53.79 40.35 -32.80
C PRO A 76 -53.16 40.29 -34.25
N ILE A 77 -53.44 39.16 -34.93
CA ILE A 77 -53.34 38.69 -36.36
C ILE A 77 -53.69 39.71 -37.52
N PRO A 78 -53.41 39.48 -38.86
CA PRO A 78 -53.47 38.19 -39.62
C PRO A 78 -52.57 37.90 -40.88
N SER A 79 -52.60 36.61 -41.30
CA SER A 79 -52.56 36.04 -42.68
C SER A 79 -51.32 36.12 -43.61
N GLY A 80 -50.95 34.96 -44.21
CA GLY A 80 -49.98 34.76 -45.30
C GLY A 80 -49.84 33.27 -45.67
N HIS A 81 -49.53 32.89 -46.93
CA HIS A 81 -49.65 31.50 -47.42
C HIS A 81 -48.39 30.97 -48.17
N ASN A 82 -48.21 29.65 -48.15
CA ASN A 82 -47.43 28.80 -49.08
C ASN A 82 -45.89 28.88 -49.11
N SER A 83 -45.22 27.84 -48.61
CA SER A 83 -44.49 26.87 -49.46
C SER A 83 -44.04 25.63 -48.67
N SER A 84 -43.98 24.48 -49.34
CA SER A 84 -43.38 23.22 -48.87
C SER A 84 -41.97 23.07 -49.49
N THR A 85 -41.15 22.03 -49.28
CA THR A 85 -41.34 20.68 -48.72
C THR A 85 -40.00 20.16 -48.17
N ALA A 86 -39.95 19.50 -46.99
CA ALA A 86 -38.79 18.67 -46.59
C ALA A 86 -39.02 17.77 -45.35
N ALA A 87 -39.62 18.31 -44.27
CA ALA A 87 -39.48 17.72 -42.92
C ALA A 87 -40.60 16.72 -42.52
N ASP A 88 -41.83 16.89 -42.99
CA ASP A 88 -43.02 16.22 -42.44
C ASP A 88 -43.18 14.73 -42.78
N THR A 89 -42.32 14.17 -43.65
CA THR A 89 -42.47 12.79 -44.15
C THR A 89 -41.81 11.72 -43.28
N LEU A 90 -41.00 12.08 -42.28
CA LEU A 90 -40.31 11.11 -41.40
C LEU A 90 -40.92 10.95 -39.99
N VAL A 91 -41.77 11.88 -39.54
CA VAL A 91 -42.41 11.81 -38.21
C VAL A 91 -43.55 10.77 -38.14
N LYS A 92 -44.09 10.35 -39.30
CA LYS A 92 -45.31 9.52 -39.40
C LYS A 92 -45.12 8.00 -39.29
N ILE A 93 -44.06 7.52 -38.63
CA ILE A 93 -43.81 6.08 -38.42
C ILE A 93 -43.85 5.67 -36.93
N SER A 94 -43.65 6.60 -35.99
CA SER A 94 -43.73 6.31 -34.54
C SER A 94 -45.16 6.01 -34.09
N LYS A 95 -45.44 4.73 -33.80
CA LYS A 95 -46.70 4.26 -33.19
C LYS A 95 -46.68 4.18 -31.66
N LEU A 96 -45.71 4.83 -31.01
CA LEU A 96 -45.61 4.87 -29.55
C LEU A 96 -46.49 6.01 -28.99
N SER A 97 -47.67 5.65 -28.49
CA SER A 97 -48.52 6.56 -27.73
C SER A 97 -48.01 6.67 -26.30
N ALA A 98 -47.90 7.90 -25.78
CA ALA A 98 -47.56 8.15 -24.38
C ALA A 98 -48.68 7.76 -23.38
N ALA A 99 -49.80 7.21 -23.87
CA ALA A 99 -50.93 6.71 -23.08
C ALA A 99 -51.14 5.19 -23.28
N ALA A 100 -50.06 4.43 -23.36
CA ALA A 100 -50.12 2.96 -23.38
C ALA A 100 -50.46 2.41 -21.96
N PRO A 101 -51.42 1.47 -21.81
CA PRO A 101 -51.80 0.93 -20.48
C PRO A 101 -50.64 0.26 -19.72
N GLU A 102 -49.64 -0.24 -20.45
CA GLU A 102 -48.45 -0.91 -19.92
C GLU A 102 -47.50 0.03 -19.16
N PHE A 103 -47.68 1.35 -19.23
CA PHE A 103 -46.87 2.37 -18.56
C PHE A 103 -47.46 2.88 -17.23
N VAL A 104 -48.47 2.20 -16.67
CA VAL A 104 -49.04 2.52 -15.36
C VAL A 104 -48.52 1.53 -14.30
N PRO A 105 -47.71 1.96 -13.32
CA PRO A 105 -47.36 1.13 -12.17
C PRO A 105 -48.64 0.67 -11.45
N GLY A 106 -48.78 -0.64 -11.22
CA GLY A 106 -49.99 -1.23 -10.66
C GLY A 106 -50.28 -0.69 -9.26
N CYS A 107 -51.33 0.12 -9.13
CA CYS A 107 -51.77 0.63 -7.82
C CYS A 107 -52.39 -0.50 -7.00
N CYS A 108 -52.07 -0.56 -5.69
CA CYS A 108 -52.50 -1.66 -4.82
C CYS A 108 -54.03 -1.80 -4.77
N SER A 109 -54.52 -3.03 -4.83
CA SER A 109 -55.93 -3.34 -4.55
C SER A 109 -56.15 -3.42 -3.04
N SER A 110 -56.70 -2.37 -2.45
CA SER A 110 -57.01 -2.31 -1.01
C SER A 110 -58.41 -2.86 -0.71
N PHE A 111 -58.50 -4.13 -0.34
CA PHE A 111 -59.67 -4.68 0.36
C PHE A 111 -59.20 -5.59 1.50
N GLN A 112 -59.72 -5.36 2.70
CA GLN A 112 -59.47 -6.17 3.88
C GLN A 112 -60.38 -7.41 3.87
N ASP A 113 -59.88 -8.52 4.40
CA ASP A 113 -60.70 -9.49 5.12
C ASP A 113 -59.86 -10.07 6.28
N ASP A 114 -60.48 -10.38 7.42
CA ASP A 114 -59.76 -10.48 8.70
C ASP A 114 -59.04 -11.82 8.93
N VAL A 115 -57.72 -11.78 9.14
CA VAL A 115 -56.96 -12.79 9.89
C VAL A 115 -55.99 -12.09 10.84
N TYR A 116 -56.04 -12.44 12.13
CA TYR A 116 -55.02 -12.01 13.09
C TYR A 116 -53.69 -12.69 12.77
N SER A 117 -52.67 -11.90 12.39
CA SER A 117 -51.27 -12.33 12.32
C SER A 117 -50.38 -11.14 12.65
N ASP A 118 -49.31 -11.41 13.40
CA ASP A 118 -48.44 -10.38 14.00
C ASP A 118 -47.36 -9.96 13.00
N GLU A 119 -47.78 -9.32 11.89
CA GLU A 119 -46.90 -8.90 10.79
C GLU A 119 -46.10 -7.64 11.15
N SER A 120 -45.26 -7.75 12.20
CA SER A 120 -44.19 -6.81 12.52
C SER A 120 -42.82 -7.50 12.65
N GLU A 121 -42.68 -8.75 12.22
CA GLU A 121 -41.37 -9.25 11.77
C GLU A 121 -40.98 -8.49 10.50
N GLY A 122 -40.16 -7.45 10.67
CA GLY A 122 -39.49 -6.82 9.55
C GLY A 122 -38.57 -7.85 8.90
N TYR A 123 -38.95 -8.34 7.71
CA TYR A 123 -38.10 -9.16 6.86
C TYR A 123 -36.84 -8.36 6.47
N TYR A 124 -35.84 -8.40 7.34
CA TYR A 124 -34.46 -8.19 6.93
C TYR A 124 -34.16 -9.28 5.89
N ALA A 125 -33.83 -8.85 4.67
CA ALA A 125 -33.29 -9.77 3.69
C ALA A 125 -32.03 -10.40 4.29
N GLU A 126 -31.95 -11.73 4.26
CA GLU A 126 -30.81 -12.48 4.77
C GLU A 126 -29.54 -11.96 4.06
N PRO A 127 -28.51 -11.47 4.80
CA PRO A 127 -27.42 -10.71 4.21
C PRO A 127 -26.67 -11.58 3.20
N SER A 128 -26.50 -11.07 1.97
CA SER A 128 -25.91 -11.86 0.90
C SER A 128 -24.39 -11.99 1.08
N LEU A 129 -23.79 -12.96 0.38
CA LEU A 129 -22.33 -13.07 0.31
C LEU A 129 -21.70 -11.74 -0.18
N ALA A 130 -22.34 -11.07 -1.14
CA ALA A 130 -21.88 -9.79 -1.65
C ALA A 130 -21.91 -8.68 -0.58
N ASP A 131 -22.94 -8.65 0.27
CA ASP A 131 -23.04 -7.69 1.39
C ASP A 131 -21.95 -7.96 2.44
N PHE A 132 -21.79 -9.21 2.87
CA PHE A 132 -20.78 -9.60 3.86
C PHE A 132 -19.35 -9.34 3.35
N VAL A 133 -19.05 -9.69 2.08
CA VAL A 133 -17.76 -9.38 1.46
C VAL A 133 -17.55 -7.88 1.33
N GLN A 134 -18.58 -7.11 0.99
CA GLN A 134 -18.48 -5.65 0.91
C GLN A 134 -18.23 -5.02 2.30
N GLU A 135 -18.83 -5.56 3.36
CA GLU A 135 -18.62 -5.13 4.74
C GLU A 135 -17.16 -5.34 5.19
N PHE A 136 -16.68 -6.60 5.21
CA PHE A 136 -15.33 -6.86 5.74
C PHE A 136 -14.24 -6.24 4.85
N VAL A 137 -14.44 -6.13 3.53
CA VAL A 137 -13.51 -5.40 2.65
C VAL A 137 -13.49 -3.91 2.96
N SER A 138 -14.66 -3.27 3.16
CA SER A 138 -14.75 -1.84 3.50
C SER A 138 -14.04 -1.54 4.82
N HIS A 139 -14.20 -2.45 5.79
CA HIS A 139 -13.55 -2.36 7.09
C HIS A 139 -12.04 -2.60 6.99
N LEU A 140 -11.56 -3.69 6.36
CA LEU A 140 -10.12 -3.95 6.16
C LEU A 140 -9.43 -2.88 5.28
N ASN A 141 -10.16 -2.16 4.43
CA ASN A 141 -9.65 -1.01 3.69
C ASN A 141 -9.53 0.27 4.56
N SER A 142 -10.38 0.38 5.59
CA SER A 142 -10.38 1.48 6.55
C SER A 142 -9.41 1.25 7.72
N SER A 143 -9.24 -0.01 8.11
CA SER A 143 -8.39 -0.53 9.19
C SER A 143 -7.52 -1.70 8.68
N PRO A 144 -6.53 -1.46 7.81
CA PRO A 144 -5.64 -2.52 7.34
C PRO A 144 -4.75 -3.12 8.44
N GLY A 145 -4.68 -2.48 9.62
CA GLY A 145 -3.96 -2.96 10.80
C GLY A 145 -4.68 -4.05 11.58
N SER A 146 -6.01 -4.18 11.48
CA SER A 146 -6.78 -5.22 12.18
C SER A 146 -6.94 -6.52 11.39
N PHE A 147 -6.18 -6.67 10.29
CA PHE A 147 -6.19 -7.88 9.44
C PHE A 147 -5.92 -9.15 10.24
N GLU A 148 -4.84 -9.21 11.04
CA GLU A 148 -4.48 -10.45 11.75
C GLU A 148 -5.53 -10.83 12.81
N SER A 149 -6.19 -9.86 13.45
CA SER A 149 -7.20 -10.09 14.49
C SER A 149 -8.56 -10.52 13.95
N GLU A 150 -8.84 -10.32 12.66
CA GLU A 150 -10.17 -10.53 12.07
C GLU A 150 -10.19 -11.59 10.97
N ILE A 151 -9.04 -11.90 10.35
CA ILE A 151 -8.97 -12.78 9.18
C ILE A 151 -9.51 -14.19 9.44
N ASP A 152 -9.31 -14.73 10.65
CA ASP A 152 -9.82 -16.04 11.04
C ASP A 152 -11.36 -16.04 11.21
N TYR A 153 -11.92 -15.00 11.84
CA TYR A 153 -13.38 -14.81 11.95
C TYR A 153 -14.04 -14.66 10.57
N ILE A 154 -13.47 -13.81 9.71
CA ILE A 154 -13.90 -13.66 8.31
C ILE A 154 -13.86 -15.00 7.59
N THR A 155 -12.80 -15.79 7.80
CA THR A 155 -12.59 -17.07 7.13
C THR A 155 -13.51 -18.18 7.62
N ASP A 156 -13.87 -18.21 8.90
CA ASP A 156 -14.85 -19.18 9.42
C ASP A 156 -16.29 -18.82 9.02
N MET A 157 -16.64 -17.53 8.99
CA MET A 157 -17.90 -17.07 8.38
C MET A 157 -17.97 -17.45 6.90
N LEU A 158 -16.92 -17.16 6.11
CA LEU A 158 -16.83 -17.59 4.72
C LEU A 158 -16.97 -19.11 4.57
N ASN A 159 -16.27 -19.91 5.38
CA ASN A 159 -16.40 -21.37 5.37
C ASN A 159 -17.81 -21.88 5.74
N SER A 160 -18.63 -21.09 6.46
CA SER A 160 -20.03 -21.41 6.74
C SER A 160 -20.96 -21.13 5.55
N CYS A 161 -20.68 -20.08 4.77
CA CYS A 161 -21.49 -19.69 3.61
C CYS A 161 -21.18 -20.49 2.35
N ILE A 162 -19.89 -20.83 2.13
CA ILE A 162 -19.40 -21.47 0.89
C ILE A 162 -19.74 -22.97 0.88
N THR A 163 -21.00 -23.27 0.58
CA THR A 163 -21.54 -24.63 0.52
C THR A 163 -21.52 -25.25 -0.88
N THR A 164 -21.40 -24.43 -1.94
CA THR A 164 -21.39 -24.89 -3.34
C THR A 164 -20.25 -24.29 -4.15
N GLU A 165 -20.00 -24.85 -5.33
CA GLU A 165 -18.97 -24.38 -6.26
C GLU A 165 -19.28 -22.97 -6.80
N GLU A 166 -20.55 -22.67 -7.05
CA GLU A 166 -21.03 -21.38 -7.54
C GLU A 166 -20.73 -20.25 -6.54
N ILE A 167 -20.98 -20.51 -5.25
CA ILE A 167 -20.70 -19.56 -4.15
C ILE A 167 -19.18 -19.32 -4.01
N LEU A 168 -18.36 -20.35 -4.25
CA LEU A 168 -16.90 -20.19 -4.28
C LEU A 168 -16.42 -19.36 -5.48
N GLN A 169 -17.05 -19.51 -6.65
CA GLN A 169 -16.76 -18.69 -7.83
C GLN A 169 -17.20 -17.23 -7.61
N GLU A 170 -18.37 -17.01 -6.99
CA GLU A 170 -18.88 -15.68 -6.61
C GLU A 170 -17.92 -14.97 -5.66
N LEU A 171 -17.45 -15.64 -4.60
CA LEU A 171 -16.45 -15.09 -3.67
C LEU A 171 -15.17 -14.64 -4.39
N VAL A 172 -14.68 -15.46 -5.33
CA VAL A 172 -13.47 -15.14 -6.11
C VAL A 172 -13.70 -13.91 -7.00
N GLU A 173 -14.86 -13.77 -7.63
CA GLU A 173 -15.20 -12.57 -8.40
C GLU A 173 -15.30 -11.33 -7.50
N LEU A 174 -16.02 -11.43 -6.38
CA LEU A 174 -16.18 -10.34 -5.42
C LEU A 174 -14.82 -9.84 -4.92
N ILE A 175 -13.97 -10.73 -4.40
CA ILE A 175 -12.65 -10.35 -3.88
C ILE A 175 -11.75 -9.79 -5.00
N TYR A 176 -11.80 -10.34 -6.22
CA TYR A 176 -11.07 -9.82 -7.37
C TYR A 176 -11.52 -8.41 -7.75
N VAL A 177 -12.84 -8.18 -7.86
CA VAL A 177 -13.43 -6.88 -8.20
C VAL A 177 -13.05 -5.84 -7.14
N GLN A 178 -13.17 -6.16 -5.86
CA GLN A 178 -12.78 -5.24 -4.78
C GLN A 178 -11.28 -4.93 -4.81
N SER A 179 -10.42 -5.94 -4.95
CA SER A 179 -8.94 -5.80 -5.00
C SER A 179 -8.43 -5.00 -6.21
N THR A 180 -9.22 -4.87 -7.27
CA THR A 180 -8.90 -4.11 -8.48
C THR A 180 -9.67 -2.78 -8.60
N SER A 181 -10.74 -2.59 -7.83
CA SER A 181 -11.58 -1.37 -7.89
C SER A 181 -11.32 -0.39 -6.73
N ILE A 182 -11.03 -0.89 -5.53
CA ILE A 182 -10.78 -0.03 -4.36
C ILE A 182 -9.34 0.49 -4.39
N PRO A 183 -9.10 1.82 -4.27
CA PRO A 183 -7.76 2.37 -4.21
C PRO A 183 -7.03 1.93 -2.93
N ASN A 184 -5.75 1.61 -3.05
CA ASN A 184 -4.85 1.12 -1.99
C ASN A 184 -5.16 -0.29 -1.44
N PHE A 185 -6.35 -0.86 -1.67
CA PHE A 185 -6.70 -2.20 -1.15
C PHE A 185 -5.94 -3.36 -1.81
N ALA A 186 -5.30 -3.17 -2.97
CA ALA A 186 -4.65 -4.24 -3.73
C ALA A 186 -3.65 -5.10 -2.92
N TYR A 187 -2.91 -4.49 -1.98
CA TYR A 187 -2.02 -5.20 -1.05
C TYR A 187 -2.82 -6.08 -0.06
N THR A 188 -3.78 -5.50 0.65
CA THR A 188 -4.65 -6.21 1.60
C THR A 188 -5.46 -7.31 0.92
N GLY A 189 -5.96 -7.05 -0.28
CA GLY A 189 -6.65 -8.03 -1.13
C GLY A 189 -5.72 -9.18 -1.57
N ALA A 190 -4.45 -8.92 -1.87
CA ALA A 190 -3.48 -9.97 -2.17
C ALA A 190 -3.14 -10.82 -0.92
N ARG A 191 -3.02 -10.21 0.26
CA ARG A 191 -2.87 -10.93 1.55
C ARG A 191 -4.09 -11.80 1.86
N LEU A 192 -5.30 -11.25 1.71
CA LEU A 192 -6.58 -11.96 1.83
C LEU A 192 -6.62 -13.15 0.87
N CYS A 193 -6.27 -12.95 -0.40
CA CYS A 193 -6.18 -14.04 -1.38
C CYS A 193 -5.21 -15.15 -0.95
N ASN A 194 -4.06 -14.80 -0.36
CA ASN A 194 -3.11 -15.80 0.15
C ASN A 194 -3.67 -16.57 1.35
N HIS A 195 -4.28 -15.88 2.33
CA HIS A 195 -4.90 -16.54 3.49
C HIS A 195 -6.02 -17.49 3.05
N LEU A 196 -6.98 -17.01 2.25
CA LEU A 196 -8.12 -17.81 1.79
C LEU A 196 -7.69 -18.99 0.91
N SER A 197 -6.57 -18.86 0.16
CA SER A 197 -6.00 -19.98 -0.61
C SER A 197 -5.54 -21.17 0.23
N HIS A 198 -5.39 -21.00 1.55
CA HIS A 198 -4.97 -22.02 2.50
C HIS A 198 -6.08 -22.48 3.46
N HIS A 199 -7.08 -21.62 3.74
CA HIS A 199 -8.06 -21.86 4.81
C HIS A 199 -9.51 -22.02 4.34
N ILE A 200 -9.82 -21.75 3.06
CA ILE A 200 -11.11 -22.16 2.49
C ILE A 200 -11.13 -23.68 2.30
N ARG A 201 -12.08 -24.34 2.97
CA ARG A 201 -12.19 -25.81 3.08
C ARG A 201 -12.79 -26.46 1.83
N LEU A 202 -13.57 -25.72 1.05
CA LEU A 202 -14.20 -26.24 -0.18
C LEU A 202 -13.20 -26.30 -1.34
N SER A 203 -13.00 -27.49 -1.90
CA SER A 203 -12.13 -27.73 -3.06
C SER A 203 -12.88 -28.59 -4.11
N PRO A 204 -13.75 -27.98 -4.94
CA PRO A 204 -14.52 -28.69 -5.96
C PRO A 204 -13.64 -29.18 -7.12
N ALA A 205 -14.23 -29.96 -8.03
CA ALA A 205 -13.52 -30.61 -9.14
C ALA A 205 -12.99 -29.63 -10.20
N SER A 206 -13.55 -28.43 -10.31
CA SER A 206 -13.04 -27.35 -11.18
C SER A 206 -11.78 -26.68 -10.62
N GLY A 207 -11.61 -26.65 -9.29
CA GLY A 207 -10.42 -26.17 -8.61
C GLY A 207 -10.73 -25.49 -7.27
N ASN A 208 -9.72 -25.42 -6.40
CA ASN A 208 -9.82 -24.62 -5.16
C ASN A 208 -9.76 -23.11 -5.44
N PHE A 209 -10.01 -22.31 -4.41
CA PHE A 209 -9.97 -20.84 -4.43
C PHE A 209 -8.78 -20.27 -5.22
N ARG A 210 -7.56 -20.81 -5.04
CA ARG A 210 -6.36 -20.34 -5.74
C ARG A 210 -6.39 -20.61 -7.24
N GLN A 211 -6.91 -21.76 -7.66
CA GLN A 211 -7.03 -22.12 -9.08
C GLN A 211 -8.07 -21.24 -9.77
N LEU A 212 -9.22 -21.02 -9.12
CA LEU A 212 -10.28 -20.14 -9.60
C LEU A 212 -9.82 -18.67 -9.68
N LEU A 213 -9.09 -18.18 -8.68
CA LEU A 213 -8.48 -16.84 -8.70
C LEU A 213 -7.48 -16.67 -9.85
N LEU A 214 -6.56 -17.64 -10.05
CA LEU A 214 -5.60 -17.59 -11.16
C LEU A 214 -6.29 -17.69 -12.53
N GLN A 215 -7.39 -18.45 -12.63
CA GLN A 215 -8.25 -18.46 -13.82
C GLN A 215 -8.93 -17.10 -14.04
N ARG A 216 -9.45 -16.46 -13.00
CA ARG A 216 -10.08 -15.13 -13.10
C ARG A 216 -9.08 -14.04 -13.50
N CYS A 217 -7.87 -14.05 -12.94
CA CYS A 217 -6.78 -13.18 -13.35
C CYS A 217 -6.35 -13.42 -14.81
N ARG A 218 -6.44 -14.66 -15.31
CA ARG A 218 -6.14 -15.00 -16.71
C ARG A 218 -7.14 -14.38 -17.69
N THR A 219 -8.43 -14.37 -17.37
CA THR A 219 -9.48 -13.75 -18.21
C THR A 219 -9.22 -12.27 -18.51
N GLU A 220 -8.61 -11.53 -17.56
CA GLU A 220 -8.21 -10.14 -17.77
C GLU A 220 -6.87 -10.03 -18.54
N TYR A 221 -5.89 -10.88 -18.22
CA TYR A 221 -4.58 -10.92 -18.91
C TYR A 221 -4.70 -11.16 -20.43
N GLU A 222 -5.65 -11.99 -20.86
CA GLU A 222 -5.91 -12.26 -22.27
C GLU A 222 -6.44 -11.02 -23.03
N GLN A 223 -6.99 -10.03 -22.32
CA GLN A 223 -7.52 -8.78 -22.89
C GLN A 223 -6.50 -7.62 -22.89
N ARG A 224 -5.29 -7.80 -22.33
CA ARG A 224 -4.31 -6.73 -22.08
C ARG A 224 -3.99 -5.82 -23.28
N GLU A 225 -3.88 -6.38 -24.49
CA GLU A 225 -3.55 -5.63 -25.72
C GLU A 225 -4.68 -4.71 -26.20
N GLN A 226 -5.93 -5.00 -25.78
CA GLN A 226 -7.07 -4.11 -25.99
C GLN A 226 -7.22 -3.12 -24.82
N ALA A 227 -6.97 -3.57 -23.59
CA ALA A 227 -7.13 -2.76 -22.39
C ALA A 227 -6.07 -1.64 -22.26
N VAL A 228 -4.81 -1.92 -22.63
CA VAL A 228 -3.72 -0.92 -22.64
C VAL A 228 -3.95 0.21 -23.66
N ARG A 229 -4.75 -0.04 -24.70
CA ARG A 229 -5.17 0.93 -25.73
C ARG A 229 -6.62 1.41 -25.54
N GLY A 230 -7.19 1.17 -24.36
CA GLY A 230 -8.57 1.53 -24.05
C GLY A 230 -8.78 3.04 -23.86
N ASP A 231 -10.03 3.41 -23.56
CA ASP A 231 -10.35 4.70 -22.97
C ASP A 231 -9.70 4.86 -21.58
N PRO A 232 -9.66 6.08 -20.99
CA PRO A 232 -8.99 6.32 -19.72
C PRO A 232 -9.51 5.49 -18.53
N ASP A 233 -10.79 5.12 -18.48
CA ASP A 233 -11.34 4.31 -17.40
C ASP A 233 -11.05 2.81 -17.60
N THR A 234 -10.96 2.34 -18.84
CA THR A 234 -10.44 1.02 -19.19
C THR A 234 -8.93 0.91 -18.93
N GLN A 235 -8.12 1.91 -19.30
CA GLN A 235 -6.71 1.98 -18.94
C GLN A 235 -6.53 1.97 -17.41
N LYS A 236 -7.30 2.79 -16.67
CA LYS A 236 -7.27 2.83 -15.20
C LYS A 236 -7.57 1.48 -14.56
N ARG A 237 -8.62 0.77 -15.01
CA ARG A 237 -8.95 -0.59 -14.53
C ARG A 237 -7.82 -1.58 -14.84
N PHE A 238 -7.24 -1.51 -16.04
CA PHE A 238 -6.08 -2.31 -16.42
C PHE A 238 -4.86 -2.02 -15.53
N HIS A 239 -4.59 -0.77 -15.19
CA HIS A 239 -3.48 -0.40 -14.29
C HIS A 239 -3.69 -0.91 -12.87
N SER A 240 -4.92 -0.83 -12.33
CA SER A 240 -5.23 -1.45 -11.03
C SER A 240 -5.04 -2.96 -11.06
N TYR A 241 -5.52 -3.63 -12.11
CA TYR A 241 -5.31 -5.07 -12.32
C TYR A 241 -3.82 -5.44 -12.38
N VAL A 242 -3.00 -4.70 -13.14
CA VAL A 242 -1.55 -4.94 -13.24
C VAL A 242 -0.85 -4.81 -11.88
N LEU A 243 -1.23 -3.80 -11.08
CA LEU A 243 -0.65 -3.60 -9.75
C LEU A 243 -1.12 -4.67 -8.76
N PHE A 244 -2.41 -5.03 -8.77
CA PHE A 244 -2.92 -6.18 -8.00
C PHE A 244 -2.22 -7.49 -8.37
N LEU A 245 -1.93 -7.73 -9.65
CA LEU A 245 -1.18 -8.93 -10.07
C LEU A 245 0.28 -8.91 -9.58
N GLY A 246 0.87 -7.72 -9.42
CA GLY A 246 2.17 -7.52 -8.77
C GLY A 246 2.13 -7.86 -7.27
N GLU A 247 1.16 -7.31 -6.54
CA GLU A 247 0.91 -7.63 -5.12
C GLU A 247 0.65 -9.12 -4.93
N LEU A 248 -0.18 -9.72 -5.81
CA LEU A 248 -0.50 -11.14 -5.78
C LEU A 248 0.73 -12.02 -6.06
N TYR A 249 1.63 -11.63 -6.97
CA TYR A 249 2.90 -12.36 -7.16
C TYR A 249 3.81 -12.33 -5.92
N LEU A 250 3.83 -11.21 -5.19
CA LEU A 250 4.64 -11.08 -3.98
C LEU A 250 4.06 -11.86 -2.79
N ASN A 251 2.74 -11.83 -2.62
CA ASN A 251 2.03 -12.36 -1.44
C ASN A 251 1.45 -13.78 -1.61
N LEU A 252 1.15 -14.25 -2.84
CA LEU A 252 0.49 -15.55 -3.04
C LEU A 252 1.48 -16.71 -3.02
N GLU A 253 1.44 -17.49 -1.94
CA GLU A 253 2.30 -18.64 -1.72
C GLU A 253 1.73 -19.91 -2.35
N ILE A 254 2.64 -20.74 -2.87
CA ILE A 254 2.37 -22.09 -3.32
C ILE A 254 3.27 -23.04 -2.52
N LYS A 255 2.69 -23.61 -1.46
CA LYS A 255 3.24 -24.77 -0.76
C LYS A 255 3.48 -25.90 -1.77
N SER A 256 4.76 -26.17 -2.04
CA SER A 256 5.19 -27.27 -2.90
C SER A 256 5.49 -28.51 -2.06
N GLY A 257 5.77 -29.66 -2.69
CA GLY A 257 6.25 -30.87 -2.00
C GLY A 257 7.70 -30.78 -1.48
N LYS A 258 8.20 -29.56 -1.26
CA LYS A 258 9.45 -29.18 -0.63
C LYS A 258 9.12 -28.03 0.31
N ASP A 259 9.68 -28.04 1.51
CA ASP A 259 9.17 -27.25 2.65
C ASP A 259 9.31 -25.72 2.48
N THR A 260 10.02 -25.25 1.46
CA THR A 260 10.05 -23.86 1.01
C THR A 260 8.78 -23.52 0.20
N PRO A 261 7.90 -22.60 0.64
CA PRO A 261 6.82 -22.10 -0.19
C PRO A 261 7.38 -21.37 -1.42
N GLY A 262 6.87 -21.69 -2.61
CA GLY A 262 7.28 -21.07 -3.87
C GLY A 262 6.26 -20.04 -4.36
N ARG A 263 6.69 -19.06 -5.15
CA ARG A 263 5.78 -18.11 -5.81
C ARG A 263 5.07 -18.70 -7.02
N ALA A 264 3.92 -18.12 -7.38
CA ALA A 264 3.15 -18.51 -8.55
C ALA A 264 3.91 -18.23 -9.87
N ASN A 265 4.64 -19.24 -10.38
CA ASN A 265 5.43 -19.15 -11.63
C ASN A 265 4.64 -18.65 -12.86
N ILE A 266 3.32 -18.89 -12.90
CA ILE A 266 2.43 -18.36 -13.96
C ILE A 266 2.32 -16.82 -13.91
N LEU A 267 2.34 -16.22 -12.72
CA LEU A 267 2.29 -14.78 -12.55
C LEU A 267 3.61 -14.11 -12.96
N LEU A 268 4.76 -14.78 -12.75
CA LEU A 268 6.06 -14.27 -13.21
C LEU A 268 6.09 -14.04 -14.73
N GLY A 269 5.54 -15.00 -15.50
CA GLY A 269 5.38 -14.86 -16.95
C GLY A 269 4.39 -13.75 -17.32
N ALA A 270 3.22 -13.72 -16.67
CA ALA A 270 2.23 -12.68 -16.89
C ALA A 270 2.78 -11.27 -16.60
N LEU A 271 3.58 -11.09 -15.55
CA LEU A 271 4.21 -9.80 -15.21
C LEU A 271 5.28 -9.39 -16.23
N LYS A 272 6.09 -10.33 -16.78
CA LYS A 272 6.96 -10.02 -17.93
C LYS A 272 6.15 -9.44 -19.07
N ASP A 273 5.06 -10.12 -19.44
CA ASP A 273 4.24 -9.74 -20.59
C ASP A 273 3.49 -8.42 -20.36
N LEU A 274 2.97 -8.17 -19.16
CA LEU A 274 2.27 -6.93 -18.83
C LEU A 274 3.23 -5.72 -18.82
N LEU A 275 4.46 -5.87 -18.30
CA LEU A 275 5.52 -4.87 -18.44
C LEU A 275 5.85 -4.60 -19.91
N ASN A 276 5.97 -5.66 -20.71
CA ASN A 276 6.22 -5.55 -22.15
C ASN A 276 5.07 -4.85 -22.89
N THR A 277 3.82 -5.19 -22.60
CA THR A 277 2.60 -4.57 -23.16
C THR A 277 2.52 -3.09 -22.77
N LEU A 278 2.84 -2.71 -21.52
CA LEU A 278 2.86 -1.31 -21.07
C LEU A 278 3.97 -0.50 -21.75
N CYS A 279 5.22 -0.98 -21.74
CA CYS A 279 6.33 -0.26 -22.37
C CYS A 279 6.21 -0.15 -23.90
N SER A 280 5.47 -1.06 -24.56
CA SER A 280 5.19 -0.99 -26.00
C SER A 280 4.11 0.05 -26.37
N HIS A 281 3.42 0.62 -25.37
CA HIS A 281 2.41 1.68 -25.53
C HIS A 281 2.74 2.85 -24.59
N PRO A 282 3.76 3.67 -24.93
CA PRO A 282 4.45 4.57 -24.01
C PRO A 282 3.66 5.87 -23.69
N ASP A 283 2.38 5.72 -23.38
CA ASP A 283 1.50 6.74 -22.84
C ASP A 283 1.93 7.05 -21.38
N ASP A 284 1.85 8.30 -20.95
CA ASP A 284 2.17 8.71 -19.57
C ASP A 284 1.51 7.81 -18.49
N PRO A 285 0.21 7.46 -18.58
CA PRO A 285 -0.42 6.53 -17.63
C PRO A 285 0.17 5.12 -17.64
N ASN A 286 0.44 4.55 -18.83
CA ASN A 286 0.99 3.21 -18.97
C ASN A 286 2.42 3.13 -18.43
N LEU A 287 3.25 4.14 -18.73
CA LEU A 287 4.60 4.25 -18.20
C LEU A 287 4.59 4.43 -16.67
N MET A 288 3.68 5.24 -16.13
CA MET A 288 3.49 5.36 -14.68
C MET A 288 3.01 4.07 -14.02
N CYS A 289 2.23 3.22 -14.70
CA CYS A 289 1.89 1.88 -14.23
C CYS A 289 3.13 0.97 -14.21
N ALA A 290 3.92 0.94 -15.28
CA ALA A 290 5.16 0.16 -15.34
C ALA A 290 6.19 0.59 -14.28
N ILE A 291 6.36 1.89 -14.04
CA ILE A 291 7.21 2.43 -12.97
C ILE A 291 6.72 1.93 -11.61
N LYS A 292 5.42 1.99 -11.32
CA LYS A 292 4.85 1.51 -10.05
C LYS A 292 5.07 0.01 -9.87
N LEU A 293 4.81 -0.81 -10.89
CA LEU A 293 4.98 -2.27 -10.81
C LEU A 293 6.46 -2.65 -10.59
N LEU A 294 7.40 -2.01 -11.30
CA LEU A 294 8.83 -2.26 -11.11
C LEU A 294 9.35 -1.73 -9.76
N LYS A 295 8.81 -0.63 -9.23
CA LYS A 295 9.11 -0.20 -7.85
C LYS A 295 8.56 -1.16 -6.78
N LEU A 296 7.42 -1.79 -7.03
CA LEU A 296 6.79 -2.76 -6.12
C LEU A 296 7.54 -4.10 -6.12
N SER A 297 7.85 -4.62 -7.32
CA SER A 297 8.24 -6.03 -7.50
C SER A 297 9.60 -6.25 -8.21
N GLY A 298 10.23 -5.21 -8.75
CA GLY A 298 11.38 -5.30 -9.65
C GLY A 298 12.59 -6.03 -9.06
N SER A 299 12.89 -5.84 -7.78
CA SER A 299 13.94 -6.57 -7.07
C SER A 299 13.70 -8.08 -7.06
N ILE A 300 12.51 -8.51 -6.66
CA ILE A 300 12.12 -9.92 -6.58
C ILE A 300 11.99 -10.55 -7.98
N LEU A 301 11.49 -9.79 -8.96
CA LEU A 301 11.44 -10.21 -10.36
C LEU A 301 12.86 -10.44 -10.92
N GLU A 302 13.78 -9.49 -10.71
CA GLU A 302 15.16 -9.60 -11.22
C GLU A 302 15.91 -10.76 -10.58
N ASP A 303 15.77 -10.98 -9.28
CA ASP A 303 16.38 -12.15 -8.61
C ASP A 303 15.79 -13.46 -9.15
N THR A 304 14.46 -13.58 -9.22
CA THR A 304 13.78 -14.80 -9.69
C THR A 304 14.10 -15.12 -11.15
N TRP A 305 14.31 -14.11 -12.00
CA TRP A 305 14.76 -14.30 -13.38
C TRP A 305 16.24 -14.70 -13.46
N LYS A 306 17.13 -14.09 -12.65
CA LYS A 306 18.55 -14.48 -12.56
C LYS A 306 18.74 -15.92 -12.08
N GLU A 307 18.00 -16.35 -11.06
CA GLU A 307 18.00 -17.75 -10.57
C GLU A 307 17.64 -18.77 -11.66
N LYS A 308 16.83 -18.35 -12.64
CA LYS A 308 16.41 -19.16 -13.79
C LYS A 308 17.26 -18.98 -15.04
N GLY A 309 18.29 -18.13 -14.99
CA GLY A 309 19.14 -17.79 -16.13
C GLY A 309 18.43 -16.97 -17.21
N GLN A 310 17.37 -16.22 -16.86
CA GLN A 310 16.57 -15.41 -17.76
C GLN A 310 17.03 -13.94 -17.75
N SER A 311 17.23 -13.34 -18.92
CA SER A 311 17.60 -11.92 -19.11
C SER A 311 16.38 -10.97 -19.16
N ASP A 312 15.25 -11.39 -18.58
CA ASP A 312 13.95 -10.71 -18.77
C ASP A 312 13.92 -9.28 -18.22
N MET A 313 14.66 -8.99 -17.14
CA MET A 313 14.79 -7.62 -16.63
C MET A 313 15.62 -6.73 -17.57
N ASP A 314 16.63 -7.28 -18.23
CA ASP A 314 17.44 -6.53 -19.20
C ASP A 314 16.64 -6.20 -20.46
N GLU A 315 15.76 -7.09 -20.91
CA GLU A 315 14.80 -6.83 -21.98
C GLU A 315 13.82 -5.70 -21.63
N VAL A 316 13.25 -5.72 -20.41
CA VAL A 316 12.31 -4.69 -19.93
C VAL A 316 13.00 -3.33 -19.77
N ILE A 317 14.22 -3.31 -19.21
CA ILE A 317 14.95 -2.06 -18.94
C ILE A 317 15.49 -1.46 -20.23
N LYS A 318 15.96 -2.28 -21.18
CA LYS A 318 16.31 -1.79 -22.52
C LYS A 318 15.10 -1.12 -23.19
N LYS A 319 13.90 -1.69 -23.10
CA LYS A 319 12.68 -1.05 -23.63
C LYS A 319 12.38 0.29 -22.95
N ILE A 320 12.70 0.45 -21.67
CA ILE A 320 12.58 1.73 -20.94
C ILE A 320 13.62 2.75 -21.44
N GLU A 321 14.84 2.31 -21.78
CA GLU A 321 15.86 3.15 -22.41
C GLU A 321 15.47 3.58 -23.83
N ASP A 322 14.98 2.64 -24.66
CA ASP A 322 14.45 2.92 -26.01
C ASP A 322 13.28 3.95 -25.94
N VAL A 323 12.37 3.80 -24.97
CA VAL A 323 11.28 4.76 -24.68
C VAL A 323 11.81 6.12 -24.21
N LEU A 324 12.87 6.16 -23.39
CA LEU A 324 13.48 7.40 -22.94
C LEU A 324 14.04 8.22 -24.10
N LEU A 325 14.62 7.56 -25.11
CA LEU A 325 15.12 8.17 -26.34
C LEU A 325 13.95 8.68 -27.21
N ASP A 326 13.06 7.78 -27.65
CA ASP A 326 12.16 8.06 -28.78
C ASP A 326 10.74 8.51 -28.39
N ALA A 327 10.24 8.20 -27.19
CA ALA A 327 8.84 8.45 -26.84
C ALA A 327 8.55 9.92 -26.51
N LYS A 328 7.31 10.36 -26.78
CA LYS A 328 6.79 11.71 -26.48
C LYS A 328 6.06 11.78 -25.13
N CYS A 329 6.48 10.99 -24.15
CA CYS A 329 5.99 11.08 -22.77
C CYS A 329 6.50 12.37 -22.08
N SER A 330 5.79 12.82 -21.03
CA SER A 330 6.11 14.09 -20.37
C SER A 330 7.46 14.08 -19.68
N ARG A 331 8.04 15.28 -19.48
CA ARG A 331 9.32 15.48 -18.79
C ARG A 331 9.37 14.77 -17.44
N ASP A 332 8.27 14.82 -16.68
CA ASP A 332 8.23 14.32 -15.32
C ASP A 332 8.14 12.78 -15.31
N VAL A 333 7.43 12.18 -16.27
CA VAL A 333 7.48 10.72 -16.52
C VAL A 333 8.88 10.28 -16.99
N LYS A 334 9.53 10.99 -17.92
CA LYS A 334 10.93 10.71 -18.31
C LYS A 334 11.88 10.79 -17.11
N GLN A 335 11.69 11.77 -16.22
CA GLN A 335 12.49 11.88 -15.00
C GLN A 335 12.26 10.71 -14.02
N MET A 336 11.04 10.14 -13.95
CA MET A 336 10.78 8.94 -13.16
C MET A 336 11.34 7.66 -13.81
N LEU A 337 11.30 7.54 -15.13
CA LEU A 337 11.95 6.43 -15.85
C LEU A 337 13.48 6.45 -15.66
N LEU A 338 14.12 7.62 -15.75
CA LEU A 338 15.56 7.76 -15.45
C LEU A 338 15.89 7.32 -14.02
N LYS A 339 15.08 7.73 -13.04
CA LYS A 339 15.22 7.30 -11.63
C LYS A 339 14.96 5.80 -11.42
N LEU A 340 14.21 5.14 -12.32
CA LEU A 340 13.98 3.71 -12.26
C LEU A 340 15.19 2.92 -12.78
N VAL A 341 15.87 3.41 -13.82
CA VAL A 341 17.15 2.86 -14.30
C VAL A 341 18.26 3.08 -13.26
N GLU A 342 18.31 4.26 -12.65
CA GLU A 342 19.19 4.59 -11.51
C GLU A 342 18.94 3.65 -10.31
N LEU A 343 17.67 3.45 -9.93
CA LEU A 343 17.26 2.52 -8.87
C LEU A 343 17.72 1.08 -9.17
N ARG A 344 17.53 0.60 -10.40
CA ARG A 344 18.02 -0.74 -10.80
C ARG A 344 19.54 -0.85 -10.72
N SER A 345 20.28 0.13 -11.27
CA SER A 345 21.75 0.13 -11.22
C SER A 345 22.28 0.15 -9.78
N SER A 346 21.51 0.71 -8.86
CA SER A 346 21.74 0.71 -7.40
C SER A 346 21.20 -0.56 -6.70
N ASN A 347 21.09 -1.70 -7.42
CA ASN A 347 20.48 -2.96 -6.96
C ASN A 347 19.11 -2.79 -6.26
N TRP A 348 18.23 -1.99 -6.86
CA TRP A 348 16.91 -1.65 -6.31
C TRP A 348 16.96 -0.94 -4.95
N GLY A 349 18.05 -0.21 -4.67
CA GLY A 349 18.28 0.45 -3.39
C GLY A 349 18.74 -0.50 -2.29
N ARG A 350 18.95 -1.79 -2.59
CA ARG A 350 19.49 -2.76 -1.64
C ARG A 350 20.98 -2.50 -1.46
N VAL A 351 21.29 -1.83 -0.36
CA VAL A 351 22.66 -1.77 0.18
C VAL A 351 23.19 -3.20 0.20
N HIS A 352 24.28 -3.44 -0.51
CA HIS A 352 25.01 -4.68 -0.29
C HIS A 352 25.60 -4.57 1.11
N THR A 353 25.08 -5.35 2.05
CA THR A 353 25.97 -6.05 2.98
C THR A 353 26.87 -6.91 2.11
N ALA A 354 27.93 -6.28 1.58
CA ALA A 354 29.09 -7.01 1.07
C ALA A 354 29.44 -7.99 2.18
N ALA A 355 29.36 -9.29 1.87
CA ALA A 355 29.38 -10.35 2.88
C ALA A 355 30.52 -10.04 3.85
N VAL A 356 30.20 -9.87 5.13
CA VAL A 356 31.16 -9.33 6.11
C VAL A 356 32.36 -10.25 6.11
N SER A 357 33.41 -9.80 5.44
CA SER A 357 34.74 -10.36 5.53
C SER A 357 35.05 -10.30 7.01
N SER A 358 35.19 -11.46 7.63
CA SER A 358 35.52 -11.61 9.04
C SER A 358 37.00 -11.25 9.31
N ASP A 359 37.43 -10.12 8.74
CA ASP A 359 38.16 -9.11 9.51
C ASP A 359 37.21 -8.65 10.64
N ALA A 360 37.07 -9.53 11.64
CA ALA A 360 37.04 -9.02 13.00
C ALA A 360 38.25 -8.10 13.13
N THR A 361 38.07 -6.93 13.75
CA THR A 361 39.21 -6.12 14.20
C THR A 361 40.17 -7.06 14.93
N PRO A 362 41.42 -7.25 14.46
CA PRO A 362 42.29 -8.25 15.05
C PRO A 362 42.44 -7.97 16.55
N ASP A 363 42.50 -9.03 17.38
CA ASP A 363 42.55 -9.01 18.86
C ASP A 363 43.85 -8.39 19.44
N ASN A 364 44.40 -7.41 18.74
CA ASN A 364 45.75 -6.88 18.87
C ASN A 364 45.84 -5.41 18.41
N ASP A 365 44.70 -4.71 18.23
CA ASP A 365 44.67 -3.25 18.20
C ASP A 365 44.74 -2.72 19.65
N PRO A 366 45.83 -2.05 20.07
CA PRO A 366 45.97 -1.55 21.43
C PRO A 366 44.97 -0.43 21.79
N ASN A 367 44.22 0.11 20.82
CA ASN A 367 43.12 1.06 21.07
C ASN A 367 41.74 0.41 21.27
N TYR A 368 41.61 -0.92 21.22
CA TYR A 368 40.31 -1.60 21.39
C TYR A 368 39.58 -1.13 22.67
N PHE A 369 40.28 -1.12 23.81
CA PHE A 369 39.79 -0.64 25.12
C PHE A 369 39.35 0.84 25.15
N MET A 370 39.69 1.68 24.15
CA MET A 370 39.28 3.09 24.12
C MET A 370 37.87 3.30 23.57
N ASN A 371 37.25 2.26 22.99
CA ASN A 371 35.94 2.35 22.33
C ASN A 371 34.82 1.60 23.06
N GLU A 372 35.12 0.91 24.15
CA GLU A 372 34.14 0.12 24.90
C GLU A 372 33.30 1.00 25.85
N PRO A 373 32.01 0.65 26.11
CA PRO A 373 31.20 1.39 27.07
C PRO A 373 31.76 1.26 28.49
N THR A 374 31.82 2.37 29.22
CA THR A 374 32.00 2.36 30.68
C THR A 374 30.68 1.96 31.34
N PHE A 375 30.68 0.82 32.02
CA PHE A 375 29.57 0.37 32.84
C PHE A 375 29.71 0.91 34.27
N TYR A 376 28.62 0.87 35.04
CA TYR A 376 28.61 1.33 36.44
C TYR A 376 28.04 0.24 37.34
N THR A 377 28.71 -0.05 38.45
CA THR A 377 28.19 -0.95 39.48
C THR A 377 27.03 -0.29 40.25
N ALA A 378 26.33 -1.06 41.09
CA ALA A 378 25.15 -0.59 41.83
C ALA A 378 25.45 0.58 42.81
N ASP A 379 26.69 0.72 43.27
CA ASP A 379 27.19 1.85 44.07
C ASP A 379 27.63 3.07 43.23
N GLY A 380 27.55 3.00 41.91
CA GLY A 380 27.92 4.07 40.99
C GLY A 380 29.41 4.13 40.62
N THR A 381 30.19 3.09 40.94
CA THR A 381 31.61 3.02 40.54
C THR A 381 31.73 2.61 39.06
N PRO A 382 32.41 3.40 38.21
CA PRO A 382 32.64 3.03 36.80
C PRO A 382 33.61 1.84 36.68
N PHE A 383 33.37 0.98 35.69
CA PHE A 383 34.27 -0.12 35.31
C PHE A 383 34.21 -0.40 33.79
N THR A 384 35.25 -1.05 33.27
CA THR A 384 35.57 -1.26 31.85
C THR A 384 36.21 -2.64 31.67
N ALA A 385 36.31 -3.18 30.44
CA ALA A 385 36.93 -4.50 30.24
C ALA A 385 38.45 -4.53 30.51
N ALA A 386 39.07 -3.38 30.79
CA ALA A 386 40.44 -3.28 31.30
C ALA A 386 40.55 -3.62 32.81
N ASP A 387 39.43 -3.62 33.55
CA ASP A 387 39.38 -3.95 34.97
C ASP A 387 39.32 -5.49 35.19
N PRO A 388 40.14 -6.09 36.07
CA PRO A 388 40.19 -7.54 36.24
C PRO A 388 38.85 -8.17 36.65
N GLU A 389 38.01 -7.43 37.36
CA GLU A 389 36.70 -7.87 37.84
C GLU A 389 35.55 -7.57 36.87
N TYR A 390 35.83 -7.15 35.61
CA TYR A 390 34.80 -6.78 34.63
C TYR A 390 33.79 -7.91 34.38
N SER A 391 34.28 -9.14 34.18
CA SER A 391 33.40 -10.28 33.85
C SER A 391 32.40 -10.59 34.98
N ASP A 392 32.86 -10.52 36.24
CA ASP A 392 32.03 -10.82 37.40
C ASP A 392 30.98 -9.72 37.62
N LYS A 393 31.39 -8.45 37.51
CA LYS A 393 30.50 -7.28 37.62
C LYS A 393 29.48 -7.19 36.48
N TYR A 394 29.86 -7.60 35.26
CA TYR A 394 28.96 -7.62 34.11
C TYR A 394 27.91 -8.74 34.26
N GLN A 395 28.30 -9.92 34.77
CA GLN A 395 27.36 -10.98 35.09
C GLN A 395 26.40 -10.56 36.21
N GLU A 396 26.86 -9.86 37.26
CA GLU A 396 26.01 -9.32 38.33
C GLU A 396 24.90 -8.36 37.82
N ILE A 397 25.14 -7.66 36.70
CA ILE A 397 24.12 -6.82 36.06
C ILE A 397 23.08 -7.69 35.35
N LEU A 398 23.50 -8.68 34.56
CA LEU A 398 22.59 -9.58 33.84
C LEU A 398 21.73 -10.42 34.79
N ASP A 399 22.34 -11.03 35.82
CA ASP A 399 21.66 -11.83 36.84
C ASP A 399 20.62 -11.01 37.64
N ARG A 400 20.73 -9.68 37.61
CA ARG A 400 19.79 -8.73 38.23
C ARG A 400 18.71 -8.24 37.26
N GLU A 401 18.92 -8.27 35.95
CA GLU A 401 17.88 -8.00 34.96
C GLU A 401 16.89 -9.17 34.87
N ASP A 402 17.38 -10.42 34.97
CA ASP A 402 16.56 -11.64 35.14
C ASP A 402 15.72 -11.67 36.45
N CYS A 403 15.93 -10.73 37.38
CA CYS A 403 15.10 -10.60 38.59
C CYS A 403 13.74 -9.92 38.37
N PHE A 404 13.39 -9.53 37.13
CA PHE A 404 12.03 -9.15 36.75
C PHE A 404 11.37 -10.32 35.99
N PRO A 405 10.42 -11.07 36.60
CA PRO A 405 9.62 -12.02 35.86
C PRO A 405 8.72 -11.28 34.87
N ASP A 406 8.73 -11.72 33.60
CA ASP A 406 7.79 -11.26 32.57
C ASP A 406 6.34 -11.54 32.99
N ALA A 407 5.69 -10.54 33.58
CA ALA A 407 4.31 -10.59 34.03
C ALA A 407 3.33 -10.43 32.84
N TYR A 408 3.44 -11.34 31.87
CA TYR A 408 2.63 -11.40 30.65
C TYR A 408 1.79 -12.70 30.59
N GLU A 409 1.23 -13.15 31.72
CA GLU A 409 0.20 -14.19 31.69
C GLU A 409 -1.21 -13.59 31.51
N GLU A 410 -1.89 -14.15 30.52
CA GLU A 410 -3.20 -13.79 30.01
C GLU A 410 -4.34 -14.37 30.87
N ASP A 411 -5.10 -13.52 31.57
CA ASP A 411 -6.53 -13.76 31.84
C ASP A 411 -7.30 -12.44 32.10
N GLY A 412 -8.59 -12.42 31.77
CA GLY A 412 -9.44 -11.22 31.84
C GLY A 412 -10.41 -11.22 33.01
N ASN A 413 -10.24 -10.31 33.97
CA ASN A 413 -11.20 -10.13 35.08
C ASN A 413 -11.32 -8.67 35.56
N ASP A 414 -12.36 -7.97 35.11
CA ASP A 414 -12.74 -6.62 35.59
C ASP A 414 -13.28 -6.65 37.04
N SER A 415 -12.47 -6.32 38.05
CA SER A 415 -12.98 -5.96 39.40
C SER A 415 -11.94 -5.37 40.36
N PHE A 416 -12.10 -4.07 40.67
CA PHE A 416 -11.53 -3.32 41.82
C PHE A 416 -9.99 -3.18 41.87
N CYS A 417 -9.40 -2.06 42.34
CA CYS A 417 -9.94 -0.84 42.95
C CYS A 417 -9.33 0.42 42.31
N SER A 418 -9.99 1.56 42.49
CA SER A 418 -9.37 2.89 42.42
C SER A 418 -8.47 3.11 43.65
N ASP A 419 -7.28 3.72 43.48
CA ASP A 419 -6.61 4.57 44.50
C ASP A 419 -5.28 5.24 44.02
N GLU A 420 -4.96 5.31 42.72
CA GLU A 420 -3.74 5.99 42.20
C GLU A 420 -4.03 7.17 41.22
N ASP A 421 -5.03 7.99 41.54
CA ASP A 421 -5.25 9.32 40.92
C ASP A 421 -4.69 10.47 41.81
N GLU A 422 -3.91 10.17 42.86
CA GLU A 422 -3.24 11.18 43.70
C GLU A 422 -1.93 11.64 43.03
N MET A 423 -1.97 12.84 42.43
CA MET A 423 -0.80 13.45 41.78
C MET A 423 0.28 13.76 42.83
N ASP A 424 1.53 13.34 42.56
CA ASP A 424 2.68 13.62 43.43
C ASP A 424 2.78 15.14 43.72
N PRO A 425 2.88 15.57 45.00
CA PRO A 425 2.92 16.98 45.36
C PRO A 425 4.13 17.75 44.80
N GLU A 426 5.25 17.08 44.45
CA GLU A 426 6.36 17.73 43.73
C GLU A 426 5.98 18.02 42.26
N ILE A 427 5.20 17.13 41.63
CA ILE A 427 4.67 17.30 40.28
C ILE A 427 3.58 18.39 40.26
N GLU A 428 2.70 18.44 41.27
CA GLU A 428 1.68 19.49 41.37
C GLU A 428 2.31 20.88 41.55
N GLU A 429 3.30 21.05 42.45
CA GLU A 429 3.96 22.36 42.63
C GLU A 429 4.73 22.78 41.36
N ALA A 430 5.35 21.83 40.65
CA ALA A 430 6.00 22.09 39.37
C ALA A 430 4.99 22.55 38.29
N PHE A 431 3.80 21.95 38.25
CA PHE A 431 2.73 22.32 37.33
C PHE A 431 2.12 23.69 37.65
N GLU A 432 1.89 24.02 38.92
CA GLU A 432 1.42 25.35 39.34
C GLU A 432 2.44 26.45 38.95
N ARG A 433 3.74 26.22 39.22
CA ARG A 433 4.81 27.15 38.82
C ARG A 433 4.85 27.36 37.31
N PHE A 434 4.72 26.29 36.51
CA PHE A 434 4.65 26.39 35.04
C PHE A 434 3.44 27.20 34.58
N CYS A 435 2.26 26.95 35.16
CA CYS A 435 1.04 27.70 34.87
C CYS A 435 1.24 29.21 35.16
N MET A 436 1.73 29.56 36.36
CA MET A 436 1.99 30.95 36.73
C MET A 436 3.05 31.63 35.86
N GLU A 437 4.12 30.94 35.47
CA GLU A 437 5.11 31.53 34.56
C GLU A 437 4.53 31.75 33.16
N SER A 438 3.75 30.79 32.64
CA SER A 438 3.11 30.92 31.33
C SER A 438 2.17 32.12 31.25
N ASP A 439 1.44 32.39 32.33
CA ASP A 439 0.49 33.50 32.41
C ASP A 439 1.16 34.84 32.74
N ALA A 440 2.30 34.83 33.44
CA ALA A 440 3.17 36.01 33.58
C ALA A 440 3.82 36.38 32.24
N ARG A 441 4.20 35.39 31.42
CA ARG A 441 4.71 35.59 30.05
C ARG A 441 3.63 36.07 29.06
N ARG A 442 2.34 35.84 29.33
CA ARG A 442 1.19 36.38 28.55
C ARG A 442 0.76 37.80 28.96
N LYS A 443 1.28 38.33 30.08
CA LYS A 443 0.93 39.66 30.64
C LYS A 443 2.06 40.69 30.49
N LYS A 444 3.03 40.40 29.62
CA LYS A 444 4.08 41.30 29.12
C LYS A 444 3.97 41.45 27.62
#